data_AF-A0A972HII1-F1
#
_entry.id   AF-A0A972HII1-F1
#
_cell.length_a   1.000
_cell.length_b   1.000
_cell.length_c   1.000
_cell.angle_alpha   90.00
_cell.angle_beta   90.00
_cell.angle_gamma   90.00
#
_symmetry.space_group_name_H-M   'P 1'
#
loop_
_entity.id
_entity.type
_entity.pdbx_description
1 polymer ?
#
loop_
_entity_poly.entity_id
_entity_poly.type
_entity_poly.pdbx_seq_one_letter_code
_entity_poly.pdbx_strand_id
1 'polypeptide(L)'
;MGVIIQTLHVAARQIWANKRWVFFFYGVNLLIAMVLMIPFQSAVRTFAGRSLMGKALAGRFDMDFLFELLFYQKNLLPTLMGMLVVGFAVYLLVTLFLSGGAYRLFVVQRPLSTAEFWEACGRYFWPFFRLALVALPVFAALMAGAHYLEVLLQRLLFGELPYEYISYWGARVRMLLRGVAFLLALMIFDYARVQLVLKEQSQIFEALLGALLFIRDHFKIAFGYLFVLSLIGWLALVIYNQIADLLFAPHWLVIFVLFLWQQLYMIFRQMLRLGLYAGEVHIARTMLLTGSGQNPDGELQTNSRKSRE
;
A
#
# COMPACT_ATOMS: atom_id res chain seq x y z
N MET A 1 -8.61 20.93 -7.26
CA MET A 1 -7.33 20.63 -7.94
C MET A 1 -6.13 21.22 -7.19
N GLY A 2 -6.09 22.52 -6.92
CA GLY A 2 -4.93 23.18 -6.27
C GLY A 2 -4.45 22.54 -4.96
N VAL A 3 -5.37 22.23 -4.03
CA VAL A 3 -5.04 21.60 -2.73
C VAL A 3 -4.37 20.22 -2.89
N ILE A 4 -4.81 19.41 -3.87
CA ILE A 4 -4.26 18.07 -4.13
C ILE A 4 -2.82 18.18 -4.66
N ILE A 5 -2.59 19.11 -5.59
CA ILE A 5 -1.26 19.35 -6.17
C ILE A 5 -0.31 19.87 -5.09
N GLN A 6 -0.76 20.82 -4.26
CA GLN A 6 0.01 21.33 -3.14
C GLN A 6 0.37 20.21 -2.15
N THR A 7 -0.59 19.35 -1.83
CA THR A 7 -0.37 18.20 -0.94
C THR A 7 0.66 17.22 -1.52
N LEU A 8 0.61 16.96 -2.83
CA LEU A 8 1.62 16.12 -3.52
C LEU A 8 3.02 16.74 -3.44
N HIS A 9 3.15 18.05 -3.64
CA HIS A 9 4.45 18.73 -3.52
C HIS A 9 4.99 18.70 -2.08
N VAL A 10 4.14 18.91 -1.08
CA VAL A 10 4.52 18.83 0.34
C VAL A 10 4.95 17.40 0.69
N ALA A 11 4.16 16.41 0.30
CA ALA A 11 4.48 15.00 0.51
C ALA A 11 5.81 14.61 -0.15
N ALA A 12 6.03 15.00 -1.41
CA ALA A 12 7.29 14.78 -2.11
C ALA A 12 8.46 15.41 -1.35
N ARG A 13 8.36 16.68 -0.95
CA ARG A 13 9.42 17.37 -0.20
C ARG A 13 9.72 16.68 1.13
N GLN A 14 8.69 16.24 1.85
CA GLN A 14 8.86 15.53 3.13
C GLN A 14 9.55 14.16 2.95
N ILE A 15 9.23 13.42 1.88
CA ILE A 15 9.91 12.16 1.54
C ILE A 15 11.39 12.42 1.23
N TRP A 16 11.67 13.42 0.39
CA TRP A 16 13.04 13.77 -0.01
C TRP A 16 13.90 14.18 1.19
N ALA A 17 13.34 14.96 2.11
CA ALA A 17 13.99 15.31 3.38
C ALA A 17 14.27 14.07 4.25
N ASN A 18 13.41 13.05 4.18
CA ASN A 18 13.47 11.83 4.99
C ASN A 18 13.91 10.58 4.21
N LYS A 19 14.76 10.74 3.19
CA LYS A 19 15.21 9.62 2.33
C LYS A 19 15.79 8.42 3.08
N ARG A 20 16.44 8.66 4.23
CA ARG A 20 16.96 7.59 5.12
C ARG A 20 15.87 6.60 5.51
N TRP A 21 14.68 7.09 5.83
CA TRP A 21 13.54 6.26 6.23
C TRP A 21 12.96 5.50 5.04
N VAL A 22 12.94 6.09 3.84
CA VAL A 22 12.55 5.37 2.60
C VAL A 22 13.43 4.14 2.39
N PHE A 23 14.76 4.31 2.48
CA PHE A 23 15.71 3.20 2.33
C PHE A 23 15.62 2.17 3.45
N PHE A 24 15.33 2.60 4.69
CA PHE A 24 15.10 1.69 5.80
C PHE A 24 13.86 0.81 5.57
N PHE A 25 12.72 1.40 5.18
CA PHE A 25 11.50 0.64 4.84
C PHE A 25 11.73 -0.29 3.66
N TYR A 26 12.42 0.17 2.62
CA TYR A 26 12.82 -0.67 1.50
C TYR A 26 13.70 -1.85 1.96
N GLY A 27 14.72 -1.60 2.78
CA GLY A 27 15.63 -2.62 3.28
C GLY A 27 14.93 -3.70 4.11
N VAL A 28 14.00 -3.30 4.99
CA VAL A 28 13.18 -4.26 5.76
C VAL A 28 12.32 -5.14 4.85
N ASN A 29 11.66 -4.53 3.85
CA ASN A 29 10.83 -5.29 2.90
C ASN A 29 11.66 -6.22 2.02
N LEU A 30 12.85 -5.78 1.61
CA LEU A 30 13.81 -6.61 0.89
C LEU A 30 14.25 -7.81 1.74
N LEU A 31 14.56 -7.59 3.02
CA LEU A 31 14.95 -8.66 3.95
C LEU A 31 13.84 -9.72 4.08
N ILE A 32 12.59 -9.29 4.29
CA ILE A 32 11.44 -10.21 4.37
C ILE A 32 11.29 -10.99 3.05
N ALA A 33 11.38 -10.31 1.90
CA ALA A 33 11.30 -10.95 0.60
C ALA A 33 12.41 -11.98 0.37
N MET A 34 13.65 -11.67 0.78
CA MET A 34 14.77 -12.61 0.70
C MET A 34 14.53 -13.86 1.55
N VAL A 35 14.03 -13.72 2.78
CA VAL A 35 13.71 -14.86 3.65
C VAL A 35 12.63 -15.75 3.03
N LEU A 36 11.59 -15.14 2.43
CA LEU A 36 10.52 -15.88 1.74
C LEU A 36 11.00 -16.58 0.46
N MET A 37 12.09 -16.12 -0.15
CA MET A 37 12.65 -16.72 -1.37
C MET A 37 13.46 -17.99 -1.11
N ILE A 38 14.00 -18.19 0.10
CA ILE A 38 14.82 -19.37 0.46
C ILE A 38 14.10 -20.70 0.17
N PRO A 39 12.88 -20.96 0.69
CA PRO A 39 12.21 -22.23 0.46
C PRO A 39 11.78 -22.42 -0.99
N PHE A 40 11.39 -21.34 -1.68
CA PHE A 40 11.11 -21.39 -3.11
C PHE A 40 12.34 -21.83 -3.90
N GLN A 41 13.51 -21.27 -3.59
CA GLN A 41 14.76 -21.69 -4.21
C GLN A 41 15.08 -23.17 -3.93
N SER A 42 14.83 -23.64 -2.70
CA SER A 42 14.99 -25.06 -2.33
C SER A 42 14.09 -25.98 -3.14
N ALA A 43 12.82 -25.61 -3.31
CA ALA A 43 11.84 -26.36 -4.10
C ALA A 43 12.28 -26.49 -5.56
N VAL A 44 12.62 -25.36 -6.20
CA VAL A 44 13.03 -25.37 -7.62
C VAL A 44 14.35 -26.13 -7.82
N ARG A 45 15.32 -26.03 -6.89
CA ARG A 45 16.56 -26.81 -6.95
C ARG A 45 16.32 -28.32 -6.89
N THR A 46 15.34 -28.76 -6.09
CA THR A 46 15.01 -30.17 -5.93
C THR A 46 14.35 -30.75 -7.18
N PHE A 47 13.55 -29.95 -7.90
CA PHE A 47 12.83 -30.39 -9.10
C PHE A 47 13.67 -30.29 -10.38
N ALA A 48 14.28 -29.13 -10.65
CA ALA A 48 14.96 -28.88 -11.92
C ALA A 48 16.47 -29.22 -11.89
N GLY A 49 17.06 -29.48 -10.73
CA GLY A 49 18.51 -29.51 -10.57
C GLY A 49 19.17 -28.15 -10.91
N ARG A 50 20.45 -27.98 -10.60
CA ARG A 50 21.12 -26.66 -10.74
C ARG A 50 21.24 -26.19 -12.20
N SER A 51 21.25 -27.10 -13.18
CA SER A 51 21.56 -26.79 -14.59
C SER A 51 20.33 -26.48 -15.46
N LEU A 52 19.16 -27.08 -15.21
CA LEU A 52 17.93 -26.76 -15.95
C LEU A 52 17.21 -25.53 -15.38
N MET A 53 17.40 -25.24 -14.09
CA MET A 53 16.86 -24.04 -13.44
C MET A 53 17.27 -22.75 -14.17
N GLY A 54 18.52 -22.66 -14.62
CA GLY A 54 19.00 -21.50 -15.39
C GLY A 54 18.34 -21.37 -16.77
N LYS A 55 18.06 -22.49 -17.46
CA LYS A 55 17.42 -22.47 -18.79
C LYS A 55 15.91 -22.24 -18.71
N ALA A 56 15.24 -22.85 -17.74
CA ALA A 56 13.80 -22.71 -17.54
C ALA A 56 13.41 -21.32 -17.01
N LEU A 57 14.24 -20.69 -16.15
CA LEU A 57 13.96 -19.34 -15.62
C LEU A 57 14.52 -18.20 -16.48
N ALA A 58 15.55 -18.42 -17.31
CA ALA A 58 16.06 -17.39 -18.22
C ALA A 58 15.23 -17.27 -19.52
N GLY A 59 14.40 -18.27 -19.82
CA GLY A 59 13.40 -18.22 -20.88
C GLY A 59 12.09 -17.57 -20.43
N ARG A 60 11.03 -17.72 -21.25
CA ARG A 60 9.67 -17.39 -20.79
C ARG A 60 9.28 -18.37 -19.70
N PHE A 61 8.79 -17.83 -18.57
CA PHE A 61 8.24 -18.63 -17.50
C PHE A 61 7.05 -19.44 -18.04
N ASP A 62 7.27 -20.73 -18.27
CA ASP A 62 6.27 -21.61 -18.87
C ASP A 62 5.26 -22.03 -17.81
N MET A 63 3.97 -21.82 -18.09
CA MET A 63 2.91 -22.27 -17.20
C MET A 63 2.88 -23.79 -17.11
N ASP A 64 3.31 -24.49 -18.16
CA ASP A 64 3.40 -25.95 -18.17
C ASP A 64 4.46 -26.44 -17.17
N PHE A 65 5.61 -25.77 -17.09
CA PHE A 65 6.62 -26.05 -16.06
C PHE A 65 6.09 -25.83 -14.64
N LEU A 66 5.31 -24.76 -14.42
CA LEU A 66 4.72 -24.48 -13.11
C LEU A 66 3.71 -25.55 -12.72
N PHE A 67 2.85 -26.00 -13.64
CA PHE A 67 1.93 -27.10 -13.38
C PHE A 67 2.68 -28.40 -13.11
N GLU A 68 3.68 -28.75 -13.93
CA GLU A 68 4.47 -29.97 -13.75
C GLU A 68 5.18 -29.99 -12.39
N LEU A 69 5.78 -28.88 -11.98
CA LEU A 69 6.39 -28.71 -10.66
C LEU A 69 5.37 -28.94 -9.51
N LEU A 70 4.18 -28.37 -9.63
CA LEU A 70 3.11 -28.50 -8.63
C LEU A 70 2.53 -29.91 -8.56
N PHE A 71 2.36 -30.57 -9.71
CA PHE A 71 1.82 -31.93 -9.79
C PHE A 71 2.83 -32.97 -9.30
N TYR A 72 4.11 -32.81 -9.63
CA TYR A 72 5.15 -33.77 -9.25
C TYR A 72 5.52 -33.67 -7.77
N GLN A 73 5.51 -32.45 -7.21
CA GLN A 73 5.84 -32.20 -5.81
C GLN A 73 4.57 -31.98 -4.98
N LYS A 74 3.87 -33.08 -4.63
CA LYS A 74 2.58 -33.03 -3.90
C LYS A 74 2.62 -32.23 -2.58
N ASN A 75 3.79 -32.19 -1.91
CA ASN A 75 3.98 -31.41 -0.67
C ASN A 75 4.35 -29.94 -0.91
N LEU A 76 4.65 -29.54 -2.15
CA LEU A 76 5.04 -28.17 -2.48
C LEU A 76 3.89 -27.19 -2.27
N LEU A 77 2.69 -27.50 -2.76
CA LEU A 77 1.52 -26.63 -2.64
C LEU A 77 1.18 -26.30 -1.17
N PRO A 78 0.97 -27.27 -0.27
CA PRO A 78 0.71 -26.99 1.13
C PRO A 78 1.85 -26.21 1.80
N THR A 79 3.10 -26.54 1.47
CA THR A 79 4.29 -25.86 2.02
C THR A 79 4.35 -24.39 1.58
N LEU A 80 4.18 -24.11 0.28
CA LEU A 80 4.15 -22.76 -0.25
C LEU A 80 2.99 -21.96 0.33
N MET A 81 1.80 -22.55 0.45
CA MET A 81 0.64 -21.89 1.04
C MET A 81 0.88 -21.56 2.51
N GLY A 82 1.40 -22.50 3.30
CA GLY A 82 1.76 -22.26 4.71
C GLY A 82 2.78 -21.14 4.86
N MET A 83 3.80 -21.12 4.00
CA MET A 83 4.82 -20.07 3.97
C MET A 83 4.28 -18.71 3.52
N LEU A 84 3.38 -18.68 2.53
CA LEU A 84 2.73 -17.44 2.11
C LEU A 84 1.86 -16.88 3.23
N VAL A 85 1.12 -17.73 3.95
CA VAL A 85 0.30 -17.30 5.09
C VAL A 85 1.18 -16.76 6.23
N VAL A 86 2.19 -17.51 6.66
CA VAL A 86 3.12 -17.08 7.72
C VAL A 86 3.89 -15.84 7.28
N GLY A 87 4.43 -15.83 6.07
CA GLY A 87 5.17 -14.72 5.49
C GLY A 87 4.34 -13.45 5.38
N PHE A 88 3.10 -13.57 4.92
CA PHE A 88 2.15 -12.47 4.89
C PHE A 88 1.82 -11.96 6.29
N ALA A 89 1.61 -12.85 7.27
CA ALA A 89 1.38 -12.46 8.66
C ALA A 89 2.57 -11.71 9.26
N VAL A 90 3.80 -12.22 9.09
CA VAL A 90 5.03 -11.53 9.55
C VAL A 90 5.18 -10.18 8.85
N TYR A 91 5.01 -10.15 7.52
CA TYR A 91 5.05 -8.91 6.75
C TYR A 91 4.05 -7.88 7.26
N LEU A 92 2.80 -8.29 7.50
CA LEU A 92 1.76 -7.42 8.04
C LEU A 92 2.15 -6.89 9.42
N LEU A 93 2.60 -7.74 10.34
CA LEU A 93 2.97 -7.34 11.70
C LEU A 93 4.14 -6.34 11.69
N VAL A 94 5.21 -6.63 10.95
CA VAL A 94 6.37 -5.73 10.83
C VAL A 94 5.96 -4.41 10.21
N THR A 95 5.17 -4.47 9.14
CA THR A 95 4.68 -3.28 8.44
C THR A 95 3.79 -2.41 9.33
N LEU A 96 2.93 -3.03 10.15
CA LEU A 96 2.04 -2.34 11.06
C LEU A 96 2.79 -1.72 12.25
N PHE A 97 3.83 -2.40 12.72
CA PHE A 97 4.74 -1.87 13.73
C PHE A 97 5.50 -0.64 13.19
N LEU A 98 6.06 -0.75 11.99
CA LEU A 98 6.81 0.34 11.36
C LEU A 98 5.91 1.54 10.98
N SER A 99 4.64 1.31 10.63
CA SER A 99 3.75 2.41 10.26
C SER A 99 3.51 3.38 11.42
N GLY A 100 3.53 2.91 12.68
CA GLY A 100 3.41 3.78 13.87
C GLY A 100 4.47 4.89 13.89
N GLY A 101 5.74 4.53 13.66
CA GLY A 101 6.84 5.48 13.57
C GLY A 101 6.74 6.38 12.33
N ALA A 102 6.29 5.85 11.18
CA ALA A 102 6.11 6.64 9.96
C ALA A 102 5.04 7.74 10.13
N TYR A 103 3.88 7.42 10.71
CA TYR A 103 2.86 8.44 10.97
C TYR A 103 3.37 9.50 11.95
N ARG A 104 4.07 9.11 13.03
CA ARG A 104 4.68 10.09 13.96
C ARG A 104 5.70 10.99 13.27
N LEU A 105 6.50 10.44 12.34
CA LEU A 105 7.47 11.22 11.55
C LEU A 105 6.82 12.36 10.77
N PHE A 106 5.72 12.09 10.07
CA PHE A 106 5.02 13.11 9.30
C PHE A 106 4.19 14.06 10.16
N VAL A 107 3.77 13.62 11.35
CA VAL A 107 3.07 14.48 12.32
C VAL A 107 4.03 15.50 12.94
N VAL A 108 5.21 15.11 13.42
CA VAL A 108 6.08 16.03 14.17
C VAL A 108 6.79 17.05 13.25
N GLN A 109 6.86 16.80 11.93
CA GLN A 109 7.49 17.69 10.92
C GLN A 109 8.96 18.08 11.23
N ARG A 110 9.63 17.32 12.10
CA ARG A 110 11.05 17.46 12.45
C ARG A 110 11.75 16.11 12.21
N PRO A 111 13.06 16.08 11.96
CA PRO A 111 13.79 14.81 11.91
C PRO A 111 13.68 14.11 13.26
N LEU A 112 13.05 12.94 13.31
CA LEU A 112 13.04 12.11 14.51
C LEU A 112 14.42 11.47 14.71
N SER A 113 14.85 11.44 15.96
CA SER A 113 15.92 10.55 16.39
C SER A 113 15.48 9.09 16.22
N THR A 114 16.45 8.18 16.12
CA THR A 114 16.15 6.75 16.03
C THR A 114 15.39 6.26 17.26
N ALA A 115 15.72 6.78 18.46
CA ALA A 115 15.03 6.42 19.70
C ALA A 115 13.53 6.79 19.68
N GLU A 116 13.21 8.04 19.31
CA GLU A 116 11.82 8.50 19.22
C GLU A 116 11.01 7.72 18.18
N PHE A 117 11.65 7.28 17.08
CA PHE A 117 10.98 6.47 16.06
C PHE A 117 10.56 5.09 16.61
N TRP A 118 11.48 4.39 17.28
CA TRP A 118 11.19 3.08 17.88
C TRP A 118 10.19 3.17 19.04
N GLU A 119 10.26 4.23 19.84
CA GLU A 119 9.27 4.53 20.87
C GLU A 119 7.87 4.70 20.25
N ALA A 120 7.76 5.48 19.17
CA ALA A 120 6.51 5.67 18.45
C ALA A 120 5.99 4.36 17.83
N CYS A 121 6.87 3.53 17.26
CA CYS A 121 6.49 2.21 16.77
C CYS A 121 5.87 1.35 17.89
N GLY A 122 6.51 1.27 19.06
CA GLY A 122 6.00 0.51 20.20
C GLY A 122 4.67 1.07 20.75
N ARG A 123 4.59 2.39 20.91
CA ARG A 123 3.41 3.08 21.46
C ARG A 123 2.16 2.88 20.60
N TYR A 124 2.28 2.98 19.27
CA TYR A 124 1.14 2.89 18.36
C TYR A 124 0.89 1.49 17.79
N PHE A 125 1.80 0.52 17.99
CA PHE A 125 1.65 -0.84 17.49
C PHE A 125 0.33 -1.48 17.94
N TRP A 126 0.03 -1.43 19.24
CA TRP A 126 -1.15 -2.11 19.78
C TRP A 126 -2.49 -1.47 19.36
N PRO A 127 -2.66 -0.13 19.41
CA PRO A 127 -3.80 0.53 18.80
C PRO A 127 -3.98 0.18 17.32
N PHE A 128 -2.88 0.16 16.54
CA PHE A 128 -2.93 -0.17 15.12
C PHE A 128 -3.26 -1.64 14.85
N PHE A 129 -2.78 -2.55 15.69
CA PHE A 129 -3.11 -3.97 15.63
C PHE A 129 -4.59 -4.22 15.88
N ARG A 130 -5.15 -3.65 16.93
CA ARG A 130 -6.59 -3.75 17.19
C ARG A 130 -7.42 -3.08 16.09
N LEU A 131 -6.97 -1.93 15.57
CA LEU A 131 -7.61 -1.28 14.42
C LEU A 131 -7.59 -2.21 13.18
N ALA A 132 -6.48 -2.91 12.92
CA ALA A 132 -6.37 -3.86 11.82
C ALA A 132 -7.31 -5.07 12.00
N LEU A 133 -7.55 -5.53 13.23
CA LEU A 133 -8.54 -6.59 13.51
C LEU A 133 -9.97 -6.10 13.26
N VAL A 134 -10.32 -4.89 13.70
CA VAL A 134 -11.62 -4.26 13.40
C VAL A 134 -11.76 -3.92 11.91
N ALA A 135 -10.65 -3.75 11.21
CA ALA A 135 -10.65 -3.47 9.78
C ALA A 135 -11.17 -4.64 8.94
N LEU A 136 -10.93 -5.88 9.37
CA LEU A 136 -11.38 -7.06 8.64
C LEU A 136 -12.90 -7.13 8.45
N PRO A 137 -13.74 -7.03 9.51
CA PRO A 137 -15.19 -7.03 9.34
C PRO A 137 -15.71 -5.81 8.58
N VAL A 138 -15.13 -4.62 8.79
CA VAL A 138 -15.52 -3.41 8.04
C VAL A 138 -15.21 -3.56 6.54
N PHE A 139 -14.04 -4.10 6.22
CA PHE A 139 -13.65 -4.43 4.85
C PHE A 139 -14.60 -5.47 4.23
N ALA A 140 -14.89 -6.55 4.95
CA ALA A 140 -15.84 -7.57 4.51
C ALA A 140 -17.24 -6.99 4.26
N ALA A 141 -17.73 -6.12 5.14
CA ALA A 141 -19.01 -5.45 5.00
C ALA A 141 -19.05 -4.55 3.75
N LEU A 142 -17.99 -3.76 3.48
CA LEU A 142 -17.89 -2.94 2.28
C LEU A 142 -17.85 -3.78 1.00
N MET A 143 -17.12 -4.90 1.01
CA MET A 143 -17.05 -5.81 -0.13
C MET A 143 -18.37 -6.52 -0.40
N ALA A 144 -19.07 -6.96 0.67
CA ALA A 144 -20.42 -7.52 0.56
C ALA A 144 -21.40 -6.46 0.03
N GLY A 145 -21.36 -5.24 0.55
CA GLY A 145 -22.18 -4.11 0.07
C GLY A 145 -21.94 -3.81 -1.41
N ALA A 146 -20.69 -3.81 -1.86
CA ALA A 146 -20.35 -3.65 -3.28
C ALA A 146 -20.93 -4.78 -4.15
N HIS A 147 -20.94 -6.01 -3.65
CA HIS A 147 -21.56 -7.14 -4.34
C HIS A 147 -23.09 -6.99 -4.46
N TYR A 148 -23.78 -6.62 -3.38
CA TYR A 148 -25.23 -6.37 -3.44
C TYR A 148 -25.58 -5.21 -4.37
N LEU A 149 -24.79 -4.13 -4.36
CA LEU A 149 -24.97 -3.00 -5.24
C LEU A 149 -24.74 -3.38 -6.71
N GLU A 150 -23.75 -4.22 -6.99
CA GLU A 150 -23.52 -4.78 -8.33
C GLU A 150 -24.75 -5.54 -8.83
N VAL A 151 -25.31 -6.43 -8.02
CA VAL A 151 -26.51 -7.22 -8.37
C VAL A 151 -27.71 -6.30 -8.60
N LEU A 152 -27.88 -5.27 -7.77
CA LEU A 152 -28.96 -4.29 -7.92
C LEU A 152 -28.81 -3.49 -9.22
N LEU A 153 -27.62 -2.99 -9.51
CA LEU A 153 -27.33 -2.23 -10.73
C LEU A 153 -27.51 -3.07 -11.99
N GLN A 154 -27.10 -4.35 -11.96
CA GLN A 154 -27.32 -5.27 -13.07
C GLN A 154 -28.82 -5.47 -13.34
N ARG A 155 -29.62 -5.68 -12.30
CA ARG A 155 -31.08 -5.81 -12.42
C ARG A 155 -31.75 -4.53 -12.95
N LEU A 156 -31.32 -3.36 -12.48
CA LEU A 156 -31.93 -2.08 -12.85
C LEU A 156 -31.56 -1.62 -14.26
N LEU A 157 -30.30 -1.79 -14.67
CA LEU A 157 -29.79 -1.29 -15.95
C LEU A 157 -30.00 -2.28 -17.09
N PHE A 158 -29.94 -3.58 -16.82
CA PHE A 158 -29.92 -4.60 -17.86
C PHE A 158 -31.14 -5.51 -17.91
N GLY A 159 -32.08 -5.48 -16.95
CA GLY A 159 -33.34 -6.22 -17.04
C GLY A 159 -33.20 -7.67 -17.57
N GLU A 160 -34.00 -8.04 -18.57
CA GLU A 160 -33.95 -9.32 -19.30
C GLU A 160 -33.07 -9.27 -20.58
N LEU A 161 -32.08 -8.37 -20.67
CA LEU A 161 -31.23 -8.24 -21.86
C LEU A 161 -30.32 -9.47 -22.10
N PRO A 162 -29.84 -9.68 -23.34
CA PRO A 162 -29.04 -10.84 -23.71
C PRO A 162 -27.82 -11.07 -22.81
N TYR A 163 -27.58 -12.33 -22.46
CA TYR A 163 -26.55 -12.80 -21.52
C TYR A 163 -25.12 -12.29 -21.85
N GLU A 164 -24.80 -12.08 -23.13
CA GLU A 164 -23.48 -11.61 -23.58
C GLU A 164 -23.19 -10.15 -23.16
N TYR A 165 -24.18 -9.26 -23.19
CA TYR A 165 -23.99 -7.86 -22.79
C TYR A 165 -23.79 -7.71 -21.27
N ILE A 166 -24.50 -8.54 -20.49
CA ILE A 166 -24.39 -8.60 -19.03
C ILE A 166 -23.01 -9.13 -18.62
N SER A 167 -22.46 -10.12 -19.33
CA SER A 167 -21.15 -10.69 -19.00
C SER A 167 -19.99 -9.70 -19.22
N TYR A 168 -19.95 -9.03 -20.38
CA TYR A 168 -18.84 -8.12 -20.73
C TYR A 168 -18.83 -6.80 -19.94
N TRP A 169 -19.98 -6.15 -19.81
CA TRP A 169 -20.09 -4.89 -19.04
C TRP A 169 -20.21 -5.15 -17.53
N GLY A 170 -20.89 -6.23 -17.13
CA GLY A 170 -21.02 -6.61 -15.73
C GLY A 170 -19.68 -6.89 -15.07
N ALA A 171 -18.74 -7.55 -15.75
CA ALA A 171 -17.40 -7.79 -15.22
C ALA A 171 -16.62 -6.49 -14.95
N ARG A 172 -16.73 -5.49 -15.84
CA ARG A 172 -16.08 -4.17 -15.68
C ARG A 172 -16.69 -3.36 -14.55
N VAL A 173 -18.02 -3.32 -14.48
CA VAL A 173 -18.76 -2.64 -13.40
C VAL A 173 -18.43 -3.29 -12.05
N ARG A 174 -18.40 -4.62 -11.98
CA ARG A 174 -17.96 -5.38 -10.80
C ARG A 174 -16.56 -5.01 -10.37
N MET A 175 -15.61 -5.00 -11.30
CA MET A 175 -14.21 -4.63 -11.02
C MET A 175 -14.11 -3.20 -10.50
N LEU A 176 -14.83 -2.25 -11.12
CA LEU A 176 -14.85 -0.86 -10.71
C LEU A 176 -15.44 -0.69 -9.30
N LEU A 177 -16.62 -1.27 -9.03
CA LEU A 177 -17.29 -1.19 -7.72
C LEU A 177 -16.43 -1.78 -6.61
N ARG A 178 -15.83 -2.97 -6.84
CA ARG A 178 -14.92 -3.60 -5.86
C ARG A 178 -13.66 -2.77 -5.66
N GLY A 179 -13.10 -2.20 -6.72
CA GLY A 179 -11.93 -1.32 -6.64
C GLY A 179 -12.22 -0.05 -5.82
N VAL A 180 -13.38 0.58 -6.04
CA VAL A 180 -13.81 1.74 -5.27
C VAL A 180 -14.06 1.36 -3.81
N ALA A 181 -14.75 0.26 -3.53
CA ALA A 181 -14.98 -0.21 -2.16
C ALA A 181 -13.66 -0.51 -1.43
N PHE A 182 -12.68 -1.10 -2.13
CA PHE A 182 -11.34 -1.33 -1.60
C PHE A 182 -10.63 -0.01 -1.25
N LEU A 183 -10.66 0.99 -2.15
CA LEU A 183 -10.07 2.31 -1.87
C LEU A 183 -10.76 3.02 -0.70
N LEU A 184 -12.08 2.94 -0.60
CA LEU A 184 -12.83 3.51 0.52
C LEU A 184 -12.44 2.87 1.84
N ALA A 185 -12.29 1.54 1.87
CA ALA A 185 -11.86 0.83 3.06
C ALA A 185 -10.45 1.29 3.48
N LEU A 186 -9.49 1.35 2.54
CA LEU A 186 -8.14 1.86 2.80
C LEU A 186 -8.19 3.27 3.40
N MET A 187 -8.95 4.17 2.79
CA MET A 187 -9.11 5.55 3.25
C MET A 187 -9.62 5.61 4.69
N ILE A 188 -10.66 4.84 5.03
CA ILE A 188 -11.23 4.83 6.39
C ILE A 188 -10.16 4.41 7.41
N PHE A 189 -9.38 3.36 7.12
CA PHE A 189 -8.36 2.88 8.05
C PHE A 189 -7.17 3.82 8.17
N ASP A 190 -6.72 4.38 7.06
CA ASP A 190 -5.56 5.25 7.07
C ASP A 190 -5.86 6.58 7.79
N TYR A 191 -7.04 7.18 7.58
CA TYR A 191 -7.45 8.35 8.37
C TYR A 191 -7.72 8.01 9.85
N ALA A 192 -8.19 6.81 10.18
CA ALA A 192 -8.33 6.38 11.58
C ALA A 192 -6.96 6.28 12.27
N ARG A 193 -5.92 5.79 11.58
CA ARG A 193 -4.53 5.81 12.08
C ARG A 193 -4.03 7.23 12.29
N VAL A 194 -4.30 8.13 11.35
CA VAL A 194 -3.94 9.56 11.48
C VAL A 194 -4.59 10.17 12.71
N GLN A 195 -5.87 9.92 12.97
CA GLN A 195 -6.58 10.41 14.16
C GLN A 195 -5.96 9.86 15.46
N LEU A 196 -5.64 8.57 15.51
CA LEU A 196 -4.98 7.95 16.68
C LEU A 196 -3.63 8.62 16.99
N VAL A 197 -2.83 8.93 15.97
CA VAL A 197 -1.52 9.56 16.16
C VAL A 197 -1.64 11.05 16.47
N LEU A 198 -2.53 11.78 15.79
CA LEU A 198 -2.72 13.23 16.01
C LEU A 198 -3.28 13.56 17.38
N LYS A 199 -4.29 12.81 17.84
CA LYS A 199 -4.96 13.06 19.12
C LYS A 199 -4.35 12.28 20.29
N GLU A 200 -3.31 11.49 20.02
CA GLU A 200 -2.70 10.54 20.97
C GLU A 200 -3.73 9.63 21.67
N GLN A 201 -4.83 9.32 20.98
CA GLN A 201 -5.94 8.54 21.50
C GLN A 201 -5.64 7.04 21.44
N SER A 202 -6.09 6.31 22.46
CA SER A 202 -6.07 4.84 22.48
C SER A 202 -7.42 4.21 22.07
N GLN A 203 -8.48 5.02 22.00
CA GLN A 203 -9.84 4.58 21.72
C GLN A 203 -10.10 4.45 20.21
N ILE A 204 -10.24 3.21 19.75
CA ILE A 204 -10.34 2.87 18.33
C ILE A 204 -11.65 3.36 17.72
N PHE A 205 -12.77 3.21 18.45
CA PHE A 205 -14.09 3.62 17.96
C PHE A 205 -14.19 5.13 17.78
N GLU A 206 -13.64 5.91 18.72
CA GLU A 206 -13.57 7.37 18.59
C GLU A 206 -12.73 7.79 17.38
N ALA A 207 -11.59 7.10 17.15
CA ALA A 207 -10.75 7.36 15.99
C ALA A 207 -11.43 6.98 14.66
N LEU A 208 -12.16 5.85 14.61
CA LEU A 208 -12.93 5.42 13.44
C LEU A 208 -14.09 6.37 13.15
N LEU A 209 -14.86 6.78 14.17
CA LEU A 209 -15.94 7.75 14.02
C LEU A 209 -15.39 9.11 13.60
N GLY A 210 -14.29 9.56 14.22
CA GLY A 210 -13.60 10.78 13.84
C GLY A 210 -13.11 10.75 12.39
N ALA A 211 -12.58 9.62 11.93
CA ALA A 211 -12.19 9.43 10.53
C ALA A 211 -13.40 9.43 9.60
N LEU A 212 -14.51 8.77 9.98
CA LEU A 212 -15.72 8.71 9.17
C LEU A 212 -16.37 10.10 9.00
N LEU A 213 -16.45 10.86 10.09
CA LEU A 213 -16.94 12.25 10.08
C LEU A 213 -16.04 13.14 9.21
N PHE A 214 -14.73 13.04 9.39
CA PHE A 214 -13.76 13.76 8.56
C PHE A 214 -13.90 13.44 7.06
N ILE A 215 -14.02 12.15 6.74
CA ILE A 215 -14.19 11.67 5.36
C ILE A 215 -15.52 12.17 4.79
N ARG A 216 -16.61 12.16 5.56
CA ARG A 216 -17.90 12.68 5.11
C ARG A 216 -17.80 14.16 4.75
N ASP A 217 -17.16 14.96 5.60
CA ASP A 217 -17.09 16.41 5.45
C ASP A 217 -16.07 16.84 4.37
N HIS A 218 -15.04 16.04 4.12
CA HIS A 218 -13.96 16.35 3.16
C HIS A 218 -13.72 15.27 2.08
N PHE A 219 -14.76 14.51 1.74
CA PHE A 219 -14.68 13.32 0.88
C PHE A 219 -13.91 13.56 -0.42
N LYS A 220 -14.24 14.63 -1.13
CA LYS A 220 -13.66 14.92 -2.46
C LYS A 220 -12.15 15.15 -2.41
N ILE A 221 -11.65 15.77 -1.35
CA ILE A 221 -10.22 16.07 -1.19
C ILE A 221 -9.47 14.81 -0.74
N ALA A 222 -10.00 14.11 0.28
CA ALA A 222 -9.41 12.89 0.81
C ALA A 222 -9.38 11.77 -0.25
N PHE A 223 -10.52 11.48 -0.88
CA PHE A 223 -10.63 10.47 -1.92
C PHE A 223 -9.88 10.87 -3.19
N GLY A 224 -9.92 12.15 -3.58
CA GLY A 224 -9.19 12.64 -4.75
C GLY A 224 -7.67 12.47 -4.62
N TYR A 225 -7.12 12.76 -3.45
CA TYR A 225 -5.68 12.54 -3.18
C TYR A 225 -5.31 11.05 -3.25
N LEU A 226 -6.06 10.19 -2.57
CA LEU A 226 -5.87 8.74 -2.60
C LEU A 226 -5.98 8.19 -4.03
N PHE A 227 -6.98 8.64 -4.78
CA PHE A 227 -7.23 8.21 -6.15
C PHE A 227 -6.07 8.59 -7.08
N VAL A 228 -5.58 9.83 -7.01
CA VAL A 228 -4.45 10.28 -7.82
C VAL A 228 -3.18 9.49 -7.50
N LEU A 229 -2.85 9.27 -6.22
CA LEU A 229 -1.70 8.44 -5.85
C LEU A 229 -1.84 6.99 -6.32
N SER A 230 -3.05 6.42 -6.19
CA SER A 230 -3.34 5.06 -6.68
C SER A 230 -3.19 4.96 -8.19
N LEU A 231 -3.63 5.98 -8.93
CA LEU A 231 -3.48 6.08 -10.39
C LEU A 231 -2.01 6.18 -10.79
N ILE A 232 -1.21 6.97 -10.07
CA ILE A 232 0.24 7.05 -10.29
C ILE A 232 0.89 5.69 -10.05
N GLY A 233 0.53 5.00 -8.96
CA GLY A 233 1.03 3.65 -8.65
C GLY A 233 0.65 2.61 -9.71
N TRP A 234 -0.59 2.66 -10.20
CA TRP A 234 -1.06 1.80 -11.28
C TRP A 234 -0.33 2.09 -12.60
N LEU A 235 -0.18 3.36 -12.98
CA LEU A 235 0.55 3.76 -14.19
C LEU A 235 2.01 3.31 -14.13
N ALA A 236 2.66 3.45 -12.98
CA ALA A 236 4.03 2.99 -12.78
C ALA A 236 4.15 1.46 -12.90
N LEU A 237 3.15 0.70 -12.45
CA LEU A 237 3.10 -0.76 -12.64
C LEU A 237 2.97 -1.13 -14.12
N VAL A 238 2.11 -0.43 -14.86
CA VAL A 238 1.96 -0.64 -16.32
C VAL A 238 3.28 -0.36 -17.03
N ILE A 239 3.91 0.78 -16.75
CA ILE A 239 5.22 1.14 -17.34
C ILE A 239 6.29 0.09 -17.00
N TYR A 240 6.32 -0.36 -15.73
CA TYR A 240 7.24 -1.40 -15.29
C TYR A 240 7.07 -2.69 -16.11
N ASN A 241 5.84 -3.19 -16.26
CA ASN A 241 5.55 -4.42 -17.00
C ASN A 241 5.92 -4.29 -18.49
N GLN A 242 5.57 -3.18 -19.14
CA GLN A 242 5.92 -2.97 -20.55
C GLN A 242 7.43 -2.98 -20.78
N ILE A 243 8.21 -2.37 -19.87
CA ILE A 243 9.67 -2.37 -19.97
C ILE A 243 10.25 -3.76 -19.67
N ALA A 244 9.69 -4.46 -18.68
CA ALA A 244 10.11 -5.83 -18.38
C ALA A 244 9.87 -6.78 -19.57
N ASP A 245 8.73 -6.63 -20.25
CA ASP A 245 8.36 -7.42 -21.43
C ASP A 245 9.28 -7.17 -22.64
N LEU A 246 9.83 -5.96 -22.78
CA LEU A 246 10.81 -5.64 -23.80
C LEU A 246 12.19 -6.24 -23.53
N LEU A 247 12.48 -6.58 -22.27
CA LEU A 247 13.78 -7.07 -21.79
C LEU A 247 13.81 -8.60 -21.62
N PHE A 248 13.07 -9.36 -22.42
CA PHE A 248 13.15 -10.83 -22.42
C PHE A 248 14.28 -11.35 -23.31
N ALA A 249 15.50 -11.36 -22.78
CA ALA A 249 16.62 -12.05 -23.42
C ALA A 249 17.43 -12.84 -22.37
N PRO A 250 17.84 -14.09 -22.68
CA PRO A 250 18.61 -14.95 -21.79
C PRO A 250 20.08 -14.52 -21.75
N HIS A 251 20.33 -13.25 -21.41
CA HIS A 251 21.65 -12.66 -21.29
C HIS A 251 21.83 -12.10 -19.88
N TRP A 252 23.00 -12.34 -19.28
CA TRP A 252 23.25 -11.98 -17.88
C TRP A 252 23.10 -10.47 -17.62
N LEU A 253 23.49 -9.61 -18.58
CA LEU A 253 23.28 -8.16 -18.49
C LEU A 253 21.79 -7.81 -18.43
N VAL A 254 20.96 -8.51 -19.18
CA VAL A 254 19.52 -8.26 -19.24
C VAL A 254 18.85 -8.63 -17.92
N ILE A 255 19.24 -9.77 -17.33
CA ILE A 255 18.82 -10.17 -15.98
C ILE A 255 19.25 -9.12 -14.94
N PHE A 256 20.49 -8.62 -15.04
CA PHE A 256 20.99 -7.59 -14.13
C PHE A 256 20.23 -6.26 -14.28
N VAL A 257 19.94 -5.83 -15.50
CA VAL A 257 19.14 -4.64 -15.78
C VAL A 257 17.70 -4.80 -15.27
N LEU A 258 17.06 -5.95 -15.50
CA LEU A 258 15.75 -6.28 -14.95
C LEU A 258 15.75 -6.23 -13.42
N PHE A 259 16.79 -6.75 -12.78
CA PHE A 259 16.96 -6.67 -11.34
C PHE A 259 17.03 -5.21 -10.86
N LEU A 260 17.85 -4.36 -11.50
CA LEU A 260 17.93 -2.94 -11.16
C LEU A 260 16.61 -2.22 -11.39
N TRP A 261 15.92 -2.53 -12.48
CA TRP A 261 14.60 -2.00 -12.81
C TRP A 261 13.56 -2.36 -11.75
N GLN A 262 13.57 -3.62 -11.29
CA GLN A 262 12.73 -4.09 -10.19
C GLN A 262 13.05 -3.38 -8.87
N GLN A 263 14.33 -3.18 -8.54
CA GLN A 263 14.70 -2.43 -7.32
C GLN A 263 14.25 -0.97 -7.38
N LEU A 264 14.39 -0.32 -8.55
CA LEU A 264 13.92 1.05 -8.76
C LEU A 264 12.40 1.15 -8.57
N TYR A 265 11.63 0.23 -9.15
CA TYR A 265 10.18 0.16 -8.96
C TYR A 265 9.80 -0.04 -7.49
N MET A 266 10.50 -0.92 -6.78
CA MET A 266 10.25 -1.16 -5.35
C MET A 266 10.52 0.07 -4.48
N ILE A 267 11.60 0.81 -4.75
CA ILE A 267 11.89 2.08 -4.07
C ILE A 267 10.80 3.10 -4.35
N PHE A 268 10.42 3.27 -5.62
CA PHE A 268 9.35 4.18 -6.04
C PHE A 268 8.02 3.83 -5.35
N ARG A 269 7.67 2.54 -5.28
CA ARG A 269 6.47 2.07 -4.59
C ARG A 269 6.49 2.45 -3.10
N GLN A 270 7.65 2.40 -2.44
CA GLN A 270 7.75 2.86 -1.05
C GLN A 270 7.68 4.38 -0.90
N MET A 271 8.20 5.13 -1.87
CA MET A 271 8.00 6.58 -1.90
C MET A 271 6.51 6.93 -2.02
N LEU A 272 5.76 6.26 -2.90
CA LEU A 272 4.31 6.47 -3.01
C LEU A 272 3.58 6.16 -1.69
N ARG A 273 3.94 5.04 -1.05
CA ARG A 273 3.34 4.63 0.23
C ARG A 273 3.59 5.65 1.34
N LEU A 274 4.83 6.11 1.49
CA LEU A 274 5.16 7.13 2.49
C LEU A 274 4.58 8.50 2.12
N GLY A 275 4.46 8.79 0.83
CA GLY A 275 3.77 9.98 0.32
C GLY A 275 2.31 10.02 0.71
N LEU A 276 1.63 8.89 0.61
CA LEU A 276 0.25 8.74 1.08
C LEU A 276 0.14 9.12 2.56
N TYR A 277 1.00 8.58 3.43
CA TYR A 277 1.00 8.92 4.85
C TYR A 277 1.26 10.41 5.10
N ALA A 278 2.24 10.99 4.41
CA ALA A 278 2.57 12.41 4.52
C ALA A 278 1.40 13.32 4.09
N GLY A 279 0.74 12.99 2.98
CA GLY A 279 -0.38 13.76 2.46
C GLY A 279 -1.64 13.66 3.30
N GLU A 280 -1.97 12.48 3.80
CA GLU A 280 -3.11 12.30 4.71
C GLU A 280 -2.93 13.08 6.02
N VAL A 281 -1.72 13.04 6.60
CA VAL A 281 -1.39 13.84 7.78
C VAL A 281 -1.51 15.33 7.49
N HIS A 282 -1.04 15.79 6.33
CA HIS A 282 -1.14 17.19 5.93
C HIS A 282 -2.59 17.64 5.75
N ILE A 283 -3.41 16.86 5.02
CA ILE A 283 -4.84 17.12 4.82
C ILE A 283 -5.60 17.12 6.15
N ALA A 284 -5.35 16.12 6.99
CA ALA A 284 -6.00 16.04 8.30
C ALA A 284 -5.63 17.23 9.18
N ARG A 285 -4.35 17.60 9.28
CA ARG A 285 -3.91 18.76 10.06
C ARG A 285 -4.50 20.07 9.56
N THR A 286 -4.36 20.36 8.28
CA THR A 286 -4.85 21.63 7.69
C THR A 286 -6.35 21.79 7.91
N MET A 287 -7.14 20.77 7.64
CA MET A 287 -8.60 20.85 7.76
C MET A 287 -9.08 20.84 9.22
N LEU A 288 -8.41 20.09 10.12
CA LEU A 288 -8.74 20.11 11.55
C LEU A 288 -8.40 21.45 12.21
N LEU A 289 -7.28 22.08 11.84
CA LEU A 289 -6.85 23.39 12.37
C LEU A 289 -7.70 24.55 11.85
N THR A 290 -8.18 24.45 10.61
CA THR A 290 -9.08 25.46 10.02
C THR A 290 -10.45 25.46 10.71
N GLY A 291 -10.93 24.31 11.20
CA GLY A 291 -12.15 24.21 12.02
C GLY A 291 -12.01 24.75 13.45
N SER A 292 -10.77 24.87 13.97
CA SER A 292 -10.48 25.39 15.31
C SER A 292 -9.99 26.85 15.31
N GLY A 293 -10.02 27.54 14.17
CA GLY A 293 -9.58 28.93 14.04
C GLY A 293 -8.06 29.16 14.18
N GLN A 294 -7.24 28.11 14.07
CA GLN A 294 -5.78 28.22 14.11
C GLN A 294 -5.19 28.11 12.70
N ASN A 295 -4.49 29.16 12.27
CA ASN A 295 -3.92 29.25 10.93
C ASN A 295 -2.65 28.37 10.79
N PRO A 296 -2.64 27.32 9.94
CA PRO A 296 -1.49 26.42 9.78
C PRO A 296 -0.23 27.09 9.21
N ASP A 297 -0.37 28.24 8.53
CA ASP A 297 0.77 28.96 7.93
C ASP A 297 1.55 29.82 8.93
N GLY A 298 0.99 30.09 10.11
CA GLY A 298 1.65 30.85 11.18
C GLY A 298 2.82 30.09 11.84
N GLU A 299 2.68 28.77 11.98
CA GLU A 299 3.74 27.90 12.51
C GLU A 299 4.89 27.69 11.52
N LEU A 300 4.59 27.67 10.21
CA LEU A 300 5.59 27.57 9.15
C LEU A 300 6.57 28.76 9.16
N GLN A 301 6.08 29.96 9.47
CA GLN A 301 6.92 31.16 9.53
C GLN A 301 7.71 31.26 10.84
N THR A 302 7.13 30.89 11.98
CA THR A 302 7.81 30.96 13.28
C THR A 302 8.93 29.92 13.42
N ASN A 303 8.77 28.72 12.89
CA ASN A 303 9.85 27.71 12.92
C ASN A 303 10.99 28.03 11.94
N SER A 304 10.71 28.66 10.80
CA SER A 304 11.80 29.08 9.89
C SER A 304 12.68 30.17 10.51
N ARG A 305 12.08 31.05 11.33
CA ARG A 305 12.77 32.15 12.02
C ARG A 305 13.66 31.64 13.16
N LYS A 306 13.19 30.65 13.93
CA LYS A 306 13.97 30.00 14.99
C LYS A 306 15.13 29.11 14.53
N SER A 307 15.20 28.75 13.25
CA SER A 307 16.35 28.01 12.70
C SER A 307 17.46 28.90 12.11
N ARG A 308 17.24 30.23 12.09
CA ARG A 308 18.18 31.24 11.58
C ARG A 308 18.77 32.12 12.70
N GLU A 309 18.41 31.87 13.94
CA GLU A 309 19.02 32.43 15.15
C GLU A 309 19.75 31.31 15.90
#